data_AF-A0AAV8HAB9-F1
#
_entry.id   AF-A0AAV8HAB9-F1
#
_cell.length_a   1.000
_cell.length_b   1.000
_cell.length_c   1.000
_cell.angle_alpha   90.00
_cell.angle_beta   90.00
_cell.angle_gamma   90.00
#
_symmetry.space_group_name_H-M   'P 1'
#
loop_
_entity.id
_entity.type
_entity.pdbx_description
1 polymer ?
#
loop_
_entity_poly.entity_id
_entity_poly.type
_entity_poly.pdbx_seq_one_letter_code
_entity_poly.pdbx_strand_id
1 'polypeptide(L)'
;MEEVTATVVMEGAVVGPEGAEATTAEKKGFKVVVAVDDSENSHYALSWAIDYILANRREDCQLVVLHVQHFVETTFMYPVAGHAVYAPTLSMDAVRKAHEENSKRVISRAVDICKSKHVDALTAVADGDPKDAICEAAEKLHADLLVVGSRGLGMIKRAFLGSVSDYLAHHAKCPVLIVKPPKGSHK
;
A
#
# COMPACT_ATOMS: atom_id res chain seq x y z
N MET A 1 12.31 13.24 14.14
CA MET A 1 11.39 12.09 14.23
C MET A 1 10.03 12.63 13.85
N GLU A 2 9.72 12.59 12.57
CA GLU A 2 8.47 13.10 12.02
C GLU A 2 7.45 11.96 12.04
N GLU A 3 6.26 12.21 12.56
CA GLU A 3 5.19 11.22 12.70
C GLU A 3 4.75 10.73 11.32
N VAL A 4 4.84 9.41 11.09
CA VAL A 4 4.23 8.76 9.92
C VAL A 4 2.72 8.73 10.13
N THR A 5 2.02 9.71 9.56
CA THR A 5 0.55 9.76 9.50
C THR A 5 0.05 8.82 8.41
N ALA A 6 -0.32 7.59 8.78
CA ALA A 6 -1.15 6.75 7.92
C ALA A 6 -2.56 7.34 7.89
N THR A 7 -2.93 7.97 6.77
CA THR A 7 -4.31 8.45 6.59
C THR A 7 -5.14 7.29 6.05
N VAL A 8 -5.98 6.72 6.91
CA VAL A 8 -7.01 5.75 6.50
C VAL A 8 -8.19 6.54 5.96
N VAL A 9 -8.42 6.46 4.65
CA VAL A 9 -9.62 7.06 4.04
C VAL A 9 -10.67 5.95 3.94
N MET A 10 -11.72 6.06 4.76
CA MET A 10 -12.88 5.17 4.70
C MET A 10 -13.90 5.76 3.71
N GLU A 11 -14.03 5.19 2.52
CA GLU A 11 -15.18 5.43 1.65
C GLU A 11 -16.06 4.17 1.60
N GLY A 12 -17.33 4.32 2.03
CA GLY A 12 -18.36 3.27 1.95
C GLY A 12 -19.20 3.16 3.22
N ALA A 13 -20.34 3.87 3.27
CA ALA A 13 -21.34 3.78 4.32
C ALA A 13 -22.61 3.07 3.83
N VAL A 14 -23.15 2.16 4.64
CA VAL A 14 -24.57 1.77 4.60
C VAL A 14 -25.11 1.87 6.02
N VAL A 15 -26.14 2.71 6.19
CA VAL A 15 -26.86 2.95 7.45
C VAL A 15 -28.09 2.04 7.53
N GLY A 16 -28.30 1.41 8.68
CA GLY A 16 -29.53 0.70 9.09
C GLY A 16 -29.62 0.64 10.63
N PRO A 17 -30.83 0.53 11.23
CA PRO A 17 -31.19 1.27 12.44
C PRO A 17 -30.88 0.60 13.79
N GLU A 18 -30.97 1.44 14.83
CA GLU A 18 -30.67 1.28 16.26
C GLU A 18 -31.19 0.01 16.97
N GLY A 19 -30.39 -0.44 17.95
CA GLY A 19 -30.91 -0.90 19.25
C GLY A 19 -30.66 -2.37 19.61
N ALA A 20 -29.53 -2.66 20.26
CA ALA A 20 -29.42 -3.60 21.40
C ALA A 20 -27.95 -3.67 21.87
N GLU A 21 -27.73 -3.30 23.12
CA GLU A 21 -26.47 -3.43 23.83
C GLU A 21 -26.22 -4.91 24.16
N ALA A 22 -25.20 -5.51 23.55
CA ALA A 22 -24.69 -6.83 23.89
C ALA A 22 -23.17 -6.83 23.81
N THR A 23 -22.52 -6.97 24.97
CA THR A 23 -21.09 -7.21 25.14
C THR A 23 -20.70 -8.50 24.44
N THR A 24 -20.20 -8.38 23.22
CA THR A 24 -19.59 -9.48 22.48
C THR A 24 -18.14 -9.08 22.27
N ALA A 25 -17.19 -9.86 22.76
CA ALA A 25 -15.80 -9.69 22.34
C ALA A 25 -15.79 -9.77 20.81
N GLU A 26 -15.55 -8.64 20.14
CA GLU A 26 -15.60 -8.58 18.70
C GLU A 26 -14.65 -9.63 18.14
N LYS A 27 -15.20 -10.57 17.36
CA LYS A 27 -14.43 -11.58 16.69
C LYS A 27 -13.49 -10.83 15.74
N LYS A 28 -12.23 -10.67 16.12
CA LYS A 28 -11.25 -9.93 15.31
C LYS A 28 -11.09 -10.67 13.99
N GLY A 29 -11.67 -10.12 12.93
CA GLY A 29 -11.57 -10.67 11.58
C GLY A 29 -10.11 -10.68 11.12
N PHE A 30 -9.76 -11.67 10.31
CA PHE A 30 -8.46 -11.81 9.69
C PHE A 30 -8.19 -10.65 8.72
N LYS A 31 -7.13 -9.88 8.95
CA LYS A 31 -6.84 -8.67 8.18
C LYS A 31 -5.74 -8.93 7.16
N VAL A 32 -6.10 -8.82 5.88
CA VAL A 32 -5.17 -8.92 4.75
C VAL A 32 -4.84 -7.51 4.28
N VAL A 33 -3.58 -7.12 4.40
CA VAL A 33 -3.07 -5.86 3.84
C VAL A 33 -2.37 -6.19 2.54
N VAL A 34 -2.78 -5.56 1.44
CA VAL A 34 -2.12 -5.67 0.14
C VAL A 34 -1.43 -4.35 -0.16
N ALA A 35 -0.10 -4.35 -0.25
CA ALA A 35 0.64 -3.16 -0.66
C ALA A 35 0.68 -3.06 -2.19
N VAL A 36 0.23 -1.91 -2.71
CA VAL A 36 0.12 -1.63 -4.14
C VAL A 36 0.95 -0.42 -4.56
N ASP A 37 1.51 -0.53 -5.75
CA ASP A 37 2.16 0.54 -6.49
C ASP A 37 1.54 0.61 -7.89
N ASP A 38 2.11 1.41 -8.79
CA ASP A 38 1.60 1.50 -10.17
C ASP A 38 2.09 0.37 -11.10
N SER A 39 2.57 -0.75 -10.55
CA SER A 39 3.08 -1.87 -11.34
C SER A 39 2.03 -2.96 -11.58
N GLU A 40 2.10 -3.61 -12.75
CA GLU A 40 1.26 -4.77 -13.05
C GLU A 40 1.46 -5.94 -12.07
N ASN A 41 2.62 -6.03 -11.42
CA ASN A 41 2.90 -7.09 -10.44
C ASN A 41 2.11 -6.88 -9.14
N SER A 42 1.97 -5.64 -8.68
CA SER A 42 1.20 -5.35 -7.46
C SER A 42 -0.31 -5.42 -7.72
N HIS A 43 -0.78 -4.94 -8.88
CA HIS A 43 -2.17 -5.15 -9.32
C HIS A 43 -2.51 -6.64 -9.44
N TYR A 44 -1.60 -7.45 -9.99
CA TYR A 44 -1.77 -8.90 -10.03
C TYR A 44 -1.82 -9.51 -8.62
N ALA A 45 -0.95 -9.06 -7.70
CA ALA A 45 -0.95 -9.53 -6.31
C ALA A 45 -2.28 -9.24 -5.60
N LEU A 46 -2.87 -8.06 -5.81
CA LEU A 46 -4.19 -7.70 -5.31
C LEU A 46 -5.28 -8.61 -5.89
N SER A 47 -5.31 -8.78 -7.21
CA SER A 47 -6.26 -9.69 -7.87
C SER A 47 -6.14 -11.11 -7.32
N TRP A 48 -4.91 -11.60 -7.17
CA TRP A 48 -4.64 -12.94 -6.66
C TRP A 48 -5.09 -13.08 -5.20
N ALA A 49 -4.83 -12.09 -4.34
CA ALA A 49 -5.27 -12.12 -2.95
C ALA A 49 -6.79 -12.20 -2.85
N ILE A 50 -7.51 -11.45 -3.69
CA ILE A 50 -8.97 -11.53 -3.76
C ILE A 50 -9.42 -12.94 -4.18
N ASP A 51 -8.86 -13.46 -5.26
CA ASP A 51 -9.29 -14.73 -5.87
C ASP A 51 -9.01 -15.96 -4.99
N TYR A 52 -7.94 -15.94 -4.18
CA TYR A 52 -7.47 -17.12 -3.46
C TYR A 52 -7.52 -17.02 -1.94
N ILE A 53 -7.50 -15.81 -1.37
CA ILE A 53 -7.58 -15.62 0.09
C ILE A 53 -9.02 -15.25 0.47
N LEU A 54 -9.53 -14.15 -0.06
CA LEU A 54 -10.84 -13.61 0.33
C LEU A 54 -11.99 -14.47 -0.18
N ALA A 55 -11.88 -15.04 -1.39
CA ALA A 55 -12.90 -15.95 -1.92
C ALA A 55 -13.16 -17.17 -1.01
N ASN A 56 -12.14 -17.59 -0.24
CA ASN A 56 -12.20 -18.74 0.67
C ASN A 56 -12.49 -18.35 2.14
N ARG A 57 -12.59 -17.06 2.47
CA ARG A 57 -12.74 -16.53 3.86
C ARG A 57 -13.73 -15.36 3.96
N ARG A 58 -14.83 -15.41 3.20
CA ARG A 58 -15.69 -14.23 2.97
C ARG A 58 -16.31 -13.58 4.21
N GLU A 59 -16.53 -14.32 5.29
CA GLU A 59 -17.32 -13.81 6.43
C GLU A 59 -16.47 -13.23 7.57
N ASP A 60 -15.15 -13.43 7.55
CA ASP A 60 -14.26 -12.99 8.63
C ASP A 60 -12.97 -12.32 8.13
N CYS A 61 -12.88 -11.95 6.86
CA CYS A 61 -11.68 -11.36 6.27
C CYS A 61 -11.87 -9.90 5.87
N GLN A 62 -11.02 -9.00 6.36
CA GLN A 62 -11.01 -7.59 5.97
C GLN A 62 -9.82 -7.33 5.03
N LEU A 63 -10.09 -6.78 3.85
CA LEU A 63 -9.07 -6.34 2.90
C LEU A 63 -8.71 -4.87 3.12
N VAL A 64 -7.42 -4.57 3.22
CA VAL A 64 -6.89 -3.20 3.19
C VAL A 64 -5.91 -3.07 2.03
N VAL A 65 -6.15 -2.11 1.14
CA VAL A 65 -5.22 -1.70 0.09
C VAL A 65 -4.34 -0.58 0.62
N LEU A 66 -3.04 -0.81 0.65
CA LEU A 66 -2.04 0.13 1.14
C LEU A 66 -1.20 0.67 -0.02
N HIS A 67 -1.13 1.99 -0.18
CA HIS A 67 -0.15 2.63 -1.05
C HIS A 67 0.86 3.42 -0.22
N VAL A 68 2.13 3.42 -0.63
CA VAL A 68 3.15 4.30 -0.05
C VAL A 68 3.50 5.42 -1.02
N GLN A 69 3.26 6.63 -0.56
CA GLN A 69 3.72 7.85 -1.18
C GLN A 69 5.17 8.10 -0.79
N HIS A 70 6.08 7.86 -1.73
CA HIS A 70 7.50 8.14 -1.55
C HIS A 70 7.84 9.54 -2.06
N PHE A 71 8.11 10.45 -1.13
CA PHE A 71 8.59 11.79 -1.42
C PHE A 71 10.11 11.81 -1.28
N VAL A 72 10.83 11.92 -2.40
CA VAL A 72 12.26 12.25 -2.37
C VAL A 72 12.39 13.78 -2.25
N GLU A 73 12.68 14.26 -1.04
CA GLU A 73 13.16 15.62 -0.85
C GLU A 73 14.44 15.80 -1.66
N THR A 74 14.31 16.38 -2.85
CA THR A 74 15.47 16.65 -3.70
C THR A 74 16.09 17.95 -3.20
N THR A 75 17.07 17.83 -2.30
CA THR A 75 17.84 18.97 -1.83
C THR A 75 18.86 19.38 -2.90
N PHE A 76 18.77 20.62 -3.38
CA PHE A 76 19.72 21.15 -4.36
C PHE A 76 20.79 22.00 -3.65
N MET A 77 22.02 21.93 -4.19
CA MET A 77 23.14 22.75 -3.74
C MET A 77 23.17 24.06 -4.52
N TYR A 78 23.04 25.18 -3.81
CA TYR A 78 23.08 26.53 -4.37
C TYR A 78 24.30 27.28 -3.86
N PRO A 79 25.07 27.97 -4.72
CA PRO A 79 26.08 28.91 -4.26
C PRO A 79 25.40 30.21 -3.81
N VAL A 80 25.50 30.54 -2.52
CA VAL A 80 25.04 31.81 -1.95
C VAL A 80 26.22 32.49 -1.28
N ALA A 81 26.63 33.67 -1.78
CA ALA A 81 27.79 34.42 -1.27
C ALA A 81 29.05 33.54 -1.08
N GLY A 82 29.34 32.67 -2.07
CA GLY A 82 30.50 31.77 -2.06
C GLY A 82 30.38 30.55 -1.15
N HIS A 83 29.25 30.35 -0.47
CA HIS A 83 29.00 29.18 0.38
C HIS A 83 27.99 28.24 -0.28
N ALA A 84 28.17 26.93 -0.09
CA ALA A 84 27.21 25.93 -0.49
C ALA A 84 26.03 25.93 0.49
N VAL A 85 24.84 26.29 0.02
CA VAL A 85 23.60 26.22 0.78
C VAL A 85 22.72 25.13 0.18
N TYR A 86 22.24 24.25 1.04
CA TYR A 86 21.28 23.21 0.69
C TYR A 86 19.88 23.73 0.99
N ALA A 87 19.05 23.87 -0.04
CA ALA A 87 17.68 24.36 0.11
C ALA A 87 16.69 23.51 -0.70
N PRO A 88 15.47 23.27 -0.19
CA PRO A 88 14.36 22.75 -1.00
C PRO A 88 14.04 23.72 -2.15
N THR A 89 13.55 23.20 -3.28
CA THR A 89 13.08 24.07 -4.37
C THR A 89 11.83 24.84 -3.96
N LEU A 90 11.60 26.02 -4.53
CA LEU A 90 10.38 26.84 -4.34
C LEU A 90 9.08 26.16 -4.86
N SER A 91 9.11 24.89 -5.24
CA SER A 91 8.02 24.16 -5.90
C SER A 91 7.51 22.94 -5.10
N MET A 92 7.77 22.90 -3.79
CA MET A 92 7.34 21.79 -2.92
C MET A 92 5.84 21.51 -3.02
N ASP A 93 5.00 22.54 -3.17
CA ASP A 93 3.55 22.37 -3.33
C ASP A 93 3.17 21.66 -4.63
N ALA A 94 3.87 21.95 -5.73
CA ALA A 94 3.58 21.31 -7.02
C ALA A 94 4.05 19.85 -7.02
N VAL A 95 5.21 19.57 -6.42
CA VAL A 95 5.73 18.20 -6.26
C VAL A 95 4.79 17.40 -5.34
N ARG A 96 4.41 17.96 -4.19
CA ARG A 96 3.43 17.36 -3.27
C ARG A 96 2.11 17.07 -3.98
N LYS A 97 1.56 18.03 -4.72
CA LYS A 97 0.32 17.86 -5.47
C LYS A 97 0.44 16.75 -6.52
N ALA A 98 1.55 16.69 -7.24
CA ALA A 98 1.80 15.62 -8.21
C ALA A 98 1.87 14.23 -7.55
N HIS A 99 2.49 14.12 -6.37
CA HIS A 99 2.50 12.88 -5.60
C HIS A 99 1.11 12.50 -5.08
N GLU A 100 0.34 13.46 -4.56
CA GLU A 100 -1.05 13.22 -4.13
C GLU A 100 -1.94 12.75 -5.29
N GLU A 101 -1.81 13.37 -6.47
CA GLU A 101 -2.51 12.97 -7.69
C GLU A 101 -2.11 11.55 -8.12
N ASN A 102 -0.83 11.21 -8.03
CA ASN A 102 -0.35 9.87 -8.31
C ASN A 102 -0.91 8.83 -7.32
N SER A 103 -0.88 9.13 -6.01
CA SER A 103 -1.45 8.28 -4.96
C SER A 103 -2.92 8.01 -5.20
N LYS A 104 -3.70 9.06 -5.54
CA LYS A 104 -5.12 8.92 -5.91
C LYS A 104 -5.32 7.99 -7.11
N ARG A 105 -4.48 8.11 -8.13
CA ARG A 105 -4.56 7.26 -9.33
C ARG A 105 -4.28 5.79 -9.01
N VAL A 106 -3.25 5.49 -8.22
CA VAL A 106 -2.90 4.12 -7.81
C VAL A 106 -4.02 3.51 -6.97
N ILE A 107 -4.51 4.24 -5.96
CA ILE A 107 -5.61 3.79 -5.12
C ILE A 107 -6.89 3.58 -5.94
N SER A 108 -7.23 4.52 -6.84
CA SER A 108 -8.40 4.38 -7.71
C SER A 108 -8.34 3.11 -8.54
N ARG A 109 -7.19 2.82 -9.18
CA ARG A 109 -7.01 1.60 -9.98
C ARG A 109 -7.14 0.33 -9.12
N ALA A 110 -6.60 0.34 -7.92
CA ALA A 110 -6.72 -0.79 -6.99
C ALA A 110 -8.18 -0.99 -6.52
N VAL A 111 -8.90 0.09 -6.23
CA VAL A 111 -10.33 0.06 -5.88
C VAL A 111 -11.17 -0.47 -7.05
N ASP A 112 -10.87 -0.09 -8.29
CA ASP A 112 -11.56 -0.60 -9.47
C ASP A 112 -11.38 -2.12 -9.63
N ILE A 113 -10.17 -2.64 -9.35
CA ILE A 113 -9.93 -4.08 -9.32
C ILE A 113 -10.81 -4.76 -8.26
N CYS A 114 -10.87 -4.20 -7.04
CA CYS A 114 -11.70 -4.73 -5.96
C CYS A 114 -13.20 -4.75 -6.33
N LYS A 115 -13.70 -3.62 -6.87
CA LYS A 115 -15.10 -3.48 -7.32
C LYS A 115 -15.44 -4.46 -8.44
N SER A 116 -14.54 -4.66 -9.40
CA SER A 116 -14.75 -5.61 -10.51
C SER A 116 -14.89 -7.06 -10.05
N LYS A 117 -14.39 -7.36 -8.84
CA LYS A 117 -14.46 -8.67 -8.19
C LYS A 117 -15.49 -8.74 -7.05
N HIS A 118 -16.30 -7.69 -6.88
CA HIS A 118 -17.33 -7.59 -5.84
C HIS A 118 -16.80 -7.77 -4.41
N VAL A 119 -15.65 -7.14 -4.12
CA VAL A 119 -15.04 -7.12 -2.78
C VAL A 119 -14.91 -5.68 -2.30
N ASP A 120 -15.38 -5.42 -1.08
CA ASP A 120 -15.15 -4.17 -0.38
C ASP A 120 -13.74 -4.15 0.20
N ALA A 121 -13.04 -3.03 0.05
CA ALA A 121 -11.69 -2.84 0.54
C ALA A 121 -11.56 -1.50 1.26
N LEU A 122 -10.89 -1.49 2.41
CA LEU A 122 -10.41 -0.26 3.01
C LEU A 122 -9.18 0.24 2.23
N THR A 123 -8.97 1.54 2.22
CA THR A 123 -7.77 2.14 1.60
C THR A 123 -6.95 2.88 2.64
N ALA A 124 -5.63 2.78 2.51
CA ALA A 124 -4.67 3.50 3.35
C ALA A 124 -3.54 4.04 2.47
N VAL A 125 -3.13 5.27 2.76
CA VAL A 125 -1.92 5.87 2.19
C VAL A 125 -0.96 6.17 3.33
N ALA A 126 0.29 5.75 3.18
CA ALA A 126 1.38 6.06 4.09
C ALA A 126 2.47 6.87 3.36
N ASP A 127 3.17 7.72 4.09
CA ASP A 127 4.29 8.50 3.57
C ASP A 127 5.63 7.90 4.01
N GLY A 128 6.64 7.98 3.15
CA GLY A 128 8.03 7.64 3.50
C GLY A 128 8.72 6.67 2.54
N ASP A 129 9.80 6.03 2.98
CA ASP A 129 10.44 4.95 2.21
C ASP A 129 9.52 3.71 2.17
N PRO A 130 9.22 3.14 0.99
CA PRO A 130 8.31 2.00 0.88
C PRO A 130 8.69 0.80 1.76
N LYS A 131 9.97 0.57 2.03
CA LYS A 131 10.42 -0.56 2.85
C LYS A 131 9.96 -0.42 4.29
N ASP A 132 10.19 0.76 4.88
CA ASP A 132 9.90 1.01 6.28
C ASP A 132 8.42 1.36 6.49
N ALA A 133 7.85 2.19 5.60
CA ALA A 133 6.46 2.62 5.69
C ALA A 133 5.48 1.44 5.56
N ILE A 134 5.77 0.45 4.71
CA ILE A 134 4.92 -0.75 4.61
C ILE A 134 5.00 -1.59 5.90
N CYS A 135 6.20 -1.79 6.47
CA CYS A 135 6.35 -2.51 7.74
C CYS A 135 5.57 -1.82 8.86
N GLU A 136 5.76 -0.51 9.02
CA GLU A 136 5.09 0.27 10.05
C GLU A 136 3.57 0.29 9.87
N ALA A 137 3.09 0.49 8.64
CA ALA A 137 1.66 0.46 8.35
C ALA A 137 1.06 -0.93 8.60
N ALA A 138 1.74 -2.01 8.22
CA ALA A 138 1.26 -3.37 8.49
C ALA A 138 1.14 -3.64 10.01
N GLU A 139 2.07 -3.14 10.82
CA GLU A 139 2.00 -3.22 12.28
C GLU A 139 0.83 -2.39 12.85
N LYS A 140 0.72 -1.12 12.45
CA LYS A 140 -0.35 -0.19 12.89
C LYS A 140 -1.74 -0.70 12.52
N LEU A 141 -1.87 -1.27 11.33
CA LEU A 141 -3.12 -1.87 10.86
C LEU A 141 -3.42 -3.20 11.55
N HIS A 142 -2.45 -3.78 12.27
CA HIS A 142 -2.52 -5.15 12.81
C HIS A 142 -2.80 -6.18 11.71
N ALA A 143 -2.01 -6.15 10.64
CA ALA A 143 -2.11 -7.09 9.53
C ALA A 143 -1.81 -8.52 10.00
N ASP A 144 -2.73 -9.45 9.71
CA ASP A 144 -2.50 -10.88 9.92
C ASP A 144 -1.76 -11.49 8.72
N LEU A 145 -1.84 -10.85 7.56
CA LEU A 145 -1.09 -11.19 6.35
C LEU A 145 -0.79 -9.93 5.53
N LEU A 146 0.49 -9.73 5.20
CA LEU A 146 0.93 -8.72 4.24
C LEU A 146 1.15 -9.37 2.87
N VAL A 147 0.45 -8.91 1.84
CA VAL A 147 0.58 -9.38 0.47
C VAL A 147 1.25 -8.32 -0.38
N VAL A 148 2.27 -8.72 -1.15
CA VAL A 148 2.99 -7.84 -2.07
C VAL A 148 3.26 -8.53 -3.40
N GLY A 149 3.42 -7.72 -4.46
CA GLY A 149 3.96 -8.23 -5.72
C GLY A 149 5.42 -8.65 -5.58
N SER A 150 5.86 -9.62 -6.39
CA SER A 150 7.26 -10.06 -6.41
C SER A 150 8.25 -9.00 -6.92
N ARG A 151 7.73 -7.97 -7.61
CA ARG A 151 8.48 -6.86 -8.22
C ARG A 151 7.59 -5.62 -8.21
N GLY A 152 8.22 -4.45 -8.27
CA GLY A 152 7.53 -3.16 -8.47
C GLY A 152 7.93 -2.51 -9.81
N LEU A 153 8.06 -1.19 -9.82
CA LEU A 153 8.37 -0.35 -10.99
C LEU A 153 9.77 -0.56 -11.65
N GLY A 154 10.63 -1.42 -11.10
CA GLY A 154 12.03 -1.59 -11.55
C GLY A 154 12.24 -2.57 -12.72
N MET A 155 13.19 -2.25 -13.62
CA MET A 155 13.42 -2.89 -14.93
C MET A 155 14.23 -4.22 -14.94
N ILE A 156 14.47 -4.87 -13.80
CA ILE A 156 15.39 -6.04 -13.77
C ILE A 156 14.73 -7.30 -14.37
N LYS A 157 15.30 -7.81 -15.46
CA LYS A 157 14.75 -8.95 -16.25
C LYS A 157 15.01 -10.36 -15.68
N ARG A 158 15.58 -10.50 -14.48
CA ARG A 158 15.99 -11.81 -13.91
C ARG A 158 15.19 -12.19 -12.66
N ALA A 159 15.26 -13.46 -12.28
CA ALA A 159 14.48 -14.16 -11.24
C ALA A 159 14.70 -13.70 -9.78
N PHE A 160 15.03 -12.43 -9.55
CA PHE A 160 15.20 -11.85 -8.23
C PHE A 160 13.91 -11.18 -7.77
N LEU A 161 13.68 -11.20 -6.45
CA LEU A 161 12.68 -10.36 -5.80
C LEU A 161 13.02 -8.87 -6.00
N GLY A 162 11.99 -8.02 -6.00
CA GLY A 162 12.18 -6.57 -5.91
C GLY A 162 12.78 -6.17 -4.55
N SER A 163 13.47 -5.03 -4.50
CA SER A 163 14.12 -4.53 -3.28
C SER A 163 13.16 -4.35 -2.11
N VAL A 164 11.91 -3.96 -2.38
CA VAL A 164 10.87 -3.81 -1.36
C VAL A 164 10.39 -5.17 -0.88
N SER A 165 9.95 -6.06 -1.79
CA SER A 165 9.45 -7.38 -1.42
C SER A 165 10.49 -8.23 -0.68
N ASP A 166 11.76 -8.16 -1.10
CA ASP A 166 12.88 -8.81 -0.42
C ASP A 166 13.10 -8.24 0.99
N TYR A 167 13.06 -6.92 1.14
CA TYR A 167 13.17 -6.28 2.46
C TYR A 167 12.04 -6.72 3.39
N LEU A 168 10.79 -6.68 2.91
CA LEU A 168 9.61 -7.04 3.70
C LEU A 168 9.66 -8.49 4.18
N ALA A 169 10.15 -9.41 3.35
CA ALA A 169 10.30 -10.82 3.72
C ALA A 169 11.20 -11.03 4.97
N HIS A 170 12.13 -10.11 5.21
CA HIS A 170 13.08 -10.18 6.32
C HIS A 170 12.70 -9.31 7.52
N HIS A 171 11.90 -8.26 7.33
CA HIS A 171 11.69 -7.22 8.35
C HIS A 171 10.24 -7.04 8.80
N ALA A 172 9.24 -7.46 8.01
CA ALA A 172 7.86 -7.34 8.41
C ALA A 172 7.58 -8.26 9.63
N LYS A 173 6.86 -7.73 10.63
CA LYS A 173 6.51 -8.50 11.84
C LYS A 173 5.33 -9.46 11.64
N CYS A 174 4.59 -9.33 10.55
CA CYS A 174 3.52 -10.24 10.16
C CYS A 174 3.96 -11.17 9.03
N PRO A 175 3.27 -12.31 8.82
CA PRO A 175 3.50 -13.16 7.66
C PRO A 175 3.44 -12.37 6.34
N VAL A 176 4.40 -12.63 5.45
CA VAL A 176 4.47 -11.99 4.14
C VAL A 176 4.20 -13.01 3.04
N LEU A 177 3.24 -12.71 2.17
CA LEU A 177 2.99 -13.44 0.94
C LEU A 177 3.47 -12.62 -0.27
N ILE A 178 4.47 -13.17 -0.96
CA ILE A 178 5.00 -12.57 -2.18
C ILE A 178 4.36 -13.27 -3.39
N VAL A 179 3.55 -12.53 -4.13
CA VAL A 179 2.85 -13.05 -5.30
C VAL A 179 3.64 -12.78 -6.57
N LYS A 180 3.96 -13.85 -7.29
CA LYS A 180 4.63 -13.79 -8.59
C LYS A 180 3.62 -14.07 -9.70
N PRO A 181 3.53 -13.23 -10.74
CA PRO A 181 2.69 -13.54 -11.89
C PRO A 181 3.22 -14.77 -12.66
N PRO A 182 2.34 -15.56 -13.28
CA PRO A 182 2.73 -16.69 -14.10
C PRO A 182 3.65 -16.24 -15.25
N LYS A 183 4.62 -17.08 -15.62
CA LYS A 183 5.52 -16.79 -16.74
C LYS A 183 4.70 -16.76 -18.05
N GLY A 184 4.55 -15.59 -18.68
CA GLY A 184 4.08 -15.47 -20.07
C GLY A 184 2.84 -14.61 -20.32
N SER A 185 2.88 -13.31 -20.00
CA SER A 185 1.92 -12.33 -20.52
C SER A 185 2.57 -11.20 -21.32
N HIS A 186 3.72 -11.47 -21.95
CA HIS A 186 4.12 -10.72 -23.13
C HIS A 186 3.48 -11.41 -24.34
N LYS A 187 2.30 -10.94 -24.73
CA LYS A 187 1.93 -10.90 -26.14
C LYS A 187 2.28 -9.52 -26.66
#